data_AF-A0A971BZH6-F1
#
_entry.id   AF-A0A971BZH6-F1
#
_cell.length_a   1.000
_cell.length_b   1.000
_cell.length_c   1.000
_cell.angle_alpha   90.00
_cell.angle_beta   90.00
_cell.angle_gamma   90.00
#
_symmetry.space_group_name_H-M   'P 1'
#
loop_
_entity.id
_entity.type
_entity.pdbx_description
1 polymer ?
#
loop_
_entity_poly.entity_id
_entity_poly.type
_entity_poly.pdbx_seq_one_letter_code
_entity_poly.pdbx_strand_id
1 'polypeptide(L)'
;DLFRENVSVTPYGVPSEALDSPYFEHGWSKGTIQSPTTCLVILGLLACGKTKEAADIARRYARILQKSGFYHMIDPITGLGNDKAIGANNVQYWAAWTAGVFTILSGYIC
;
A
#
# COMPACT_ATOMS: atom_id res chain seq x y z
N ASP A 1 6.99 16.32 -9.37
CA ASP A 1 6.72 16.03 -7.94
C ASP A 1 6.56 14.53 -7.77
N LEU A 2 7.22 13.91 -6.78
CA LEU A 2 7.25 12.44 -6.66
C LEU A 2 5.95 11.88 -6.07
N PHE A 3 5.26 12.68 -5.23
CA PHE A 3 4.05 12.33 -4.51
C PHE A 3 2.87 13.09 -5.08
N ARG A 4 2.27 12.55 -6.14
CA ARG A 4 1.08 13.10 -6.79
C ARG A 4 -0.15 12.46 -6.14
N GLU A 5 -0.92 13.26 -5.41
CA GLU A 5 -2.16 12.82 -4.77
C GLU A 5 -3.15 12.25 -5.78
N ASN A 6 -3.80 11.15 -5.38
CA ASN A 6 -4.70 10.34 -6.22
C ASN A 6 -4.06 9.83 -7.52
N VAL A 7 -2.72 9.75 -7.58
CA VAL A 7 -1.99 9.24 -8.73
C VAL A 7 -0.86 8.29 -8.31
N SER A 8 0.22 8.81 -7.72
CA SER A 8 1.32 7.99 -7.20
C SER A 8 1.22 7.72 -5.70
N VAL A 9 0.30 8.42 -5.02
CA VAL A 9 -0.17 8.10 -3.67
C VAL A 9 -1.67 8.27 -3.61
N THR A 10 -2.35 7.31 -3.00
CA THR A 10 -3.81 7.32 -2.83
C THR A 10 -4.16 7.44 -1.35
N PRO A 11 -5.45 7.60 -1.00
CA PRO A 11 -5.89 7.58 0.39
C PRO A 11 -5.57 6.27 1.14
N TYR A 12 -5.19 5.20 0.42
CA TYR A 12 -4.94 3.86 0.97
C TYR A 12 -3.46 3.48 1.02
N GLY A 13 -2.58 4.27 0.37
CA GLY A 13 -1.15 4.01 0.34
C GLY A 13 -0.54 4.24 -1.04
N VAL A 14 0.59 3.58 -1.29
CA VAL A 14 1.40 3.77 -2.51
C VAL A 14 1.15 2.58 -3.45
N PRO A 15 0.49 2.79 -4.61
CA PRO A 15 0.35 1.74 -5.60
C PRO A 15 1.71 1.35 -6.18
N SER A 16 1.84 0.11 -6.65
CA SER A 16 3.06 -0.34 -7.34
C SER A 16 3.28 0.33 -8.71
N GLU A 17 2.26 0.98 -9.25
CA GLU A 17 2.28 1.73 -10.50
C GLU A 17 1.33 2.94 -10.39
N ALA A 18 1.68 4.07 -11.00
CA ALA A 18 0.85 5.28 -10.93
C ALA A 18 -0.51 5.07 -11.62
N LEU A 19 -1.60 5.62 -11.08
CA LEU A 19 -2.95 5.39 -11.61
C LEU A 19 -3.18 5.94 -13.03
N ASP A 20 -2.38 6.92 -13.46
CA ASP A 20 -2.42 7.51 -14.80
C ASP A 20 -1.38 6.91 -15.75
N SER A 21 -0.65 5.88 -15.31
CA SER A 21 0.32 5.17 -16.13
C SER A 21 -0.38 4.30 -17.17
N PRO A 22 0.10 4.24 -18.42
CA PRO A 22 -0.42 3.31 -19.41
C PRO A 22 -0.17 1.82 -19.04
N TYR A 23 0.64 1.56 -18.01
CA TYR A 23 0.93 0.23 -17.49
C TYR A 23 0.10 -0.16 -16.27
N PHE A 24 -0.78 0.73 -15.79
CA PHE A 24 -1.62 0.45 -14.62
C PHE A 24 -2.66 -0.64 -14.93
N GLU A 25 -2.64 -1.71 -14.14
CA GLU A 25 -3.62 -2.79 -14.18
C GLU A 25 -3.90 -3.34 -12.76
N HIS A 26 -5.06 -3.98 -12.59
CA HIS A 26 -5.34 -4.70 -11.37
C HIS A 26 -4.60 -6.05 -11.40
N GLY A 27 -3.50 -6.17 -10.65
CA GLY A 27 -2.69 -7.39 -10.66
C GLY A 27 -1.52 -7.36 -9.68
N TRP A 28 -0.85 -8.50 -9.56
CA TRP A 28 0.40 -8.63 -8.82
C TRP A 28 1.45 -7.73 -9.45
N SER A 29 1.96 -6.75 -8.68
CA SER A 29 2.94 -5.76 -9.13
C SER A 29 2.50 -4.85 -10.29
N LYS A 30 1.20 -4.75 -10.60
CA LYS A 30 0.71 -3.91 -11.72
C LYS A 30 -0.09 -2.67 -11.30
N GLY A 31 -0.05 -2.28 -10.03
CA GLY A 31 -0.83 -1.13 -9.54
C GLY A 31 -1.42 -1.37 -8.15
N THR A 32 -1.53 -2.62 -7.72
CA THR A 32 -1.94 -2.91 -6.34
C THR A 32 -0.94 -2.36 -5.31
N ILE A 33 -1.46 -1.95 -4.16
CA ILE A 33 -0.65 -1.59 -2.99
C ILE A 33 -0.20 -2.90 -2.34
N GLN A 34 1.10 -3.01 -2.09
CA GLN A 34 1.73 -4.17 -1.47
C GLN A 34 2.42 -3.73 -0.18
N SER A 35 2.31 -4.54 0.88
CA SER A 35 2.89 -4.21 2.19
C SER A 35 4.41 -4.05 2.14
N PRO A 36 5.18 -4.98 1.53
CA PRO A 36 6.64 -4.86 1.53
C PRO A 36 7.12 -3.60 0.81
N THR A 37 6.53 -3.27 -0.35
CA THR A 37 6.92 -2.09 -1.12
C THR A 37 6.52 -0.80 -0.41
N THR A 38 5.34 -0.75 0.20
CA THR A 38 4.91 0.38 1.04
C THR A 38 5.92 0.63 2.17
N CYS A 39 6.35 -0.43 2.86
CA CYS A 39 7.36 -0.33 3.91
C CYS A 39 8.68 0.26 3.40
N LEU A 40 9.18 -0.24 2.26
CA LEU A 40 10.43 0.25 1.65
C LEU A 40 10.34 1.74 1.26
N VAL A 41 9.20 2.18 0.70
CA VAL A 41 8.97 3.59 0.36
C VAL A 41 9.02 4.46 1.61
N ILE A 42 8.34 4.05 2.68
CA ILE A 42 8.32 4.80 3.96
C ILE A 42 9.73 4.87 4.56
N LEU A 43 10.46 3.75 4.59
CA LEU A 43 11.83 3.72 5.10
C LEU A 43 12.77 4.61 4.26
N GLY A 44 12.62 4.61 2.93
CA GLY A 44 13.37 5.50 2.04
C GLY A 44 13.08 6.98 2.31
N LEU A 45 11.81 7.33 2.52
CA LEU A 45 11.41 8.69 2.90
C LEU A 45 12.04 9.13 4.23
N LEU A 46 11.99 8.27 5.24
CA LEU A 46 12.63 8.53 6.53
C LEU A 46 14.14 8.73 6.37
N ALA A 47 14.81 7.88 5.59
CA ALA A 47 16.24 8.00 5.32
C ALA A 47 16.61 9.32 4.60
N CYS A 48 15.69 9.87 3.81
CA CYS A 48 15.84 11.18 3.17
C CYS A 48 15.39 12.37 4.04
N GLY A 49 15.00 12.16 5.30
CA GLY A 49 14.50 13.22 6.19
C GLY A 49 13.07 13.68 5.89
N LYS A 50 12.34 13.00 5.00
CA LYS A 50 10.95 13.29 4.62
C LYS A 50 9.95 12.65 5.60
N THR A 51 10.06 13.05 6.87
CA THR A 51 9.33 12.42 7.98
C THR A 51 7.82 12.64 7.92
N LYS A 52 7.37 13.79 7.42
CA LYS A 52 5.93 14.10 7.32
C LYS A 52 5.24 13.21 6.28
N GLU A 53 5.84 13.06 5.12
CA GLU A 53 5.34 12.22 4.04
C GLU A 53 5.37 10.73 4.44
N ALA A 54 6.45 10.30 5.08
CA ALA A 54 6.56 8.95 5.63
C ALA A 54 5.43 8.64 6.63
N ALA A 55 5.19 9.55 7.58
CA ALA A 55 4.14 9.40 8.58
C ALA A 55 2.73 9.44 7.97
N ASP A 56 2.50 10.29 6.98
CA ASP A 56 1.21 10.36 6.29
C ASP A 56 0.89 9.04 5.55
N ILE A 57 1.85 8.53 4.76
CA ILE A 57 1.67 7.26 4.03
C ILE A 57 1.50 6.09 5.00
N ALA A 58 2.29 6.04 6.08
CA ALA A 58 2.17 5.02 7.12
C ALA A 58 0.76 5.00 7.73
N ARG A 59 0.20 6.17 8.05
CA ARG A 59 -1.15 6.30 8.62
C ARG A 59 -2.24 5.92 7.63
N ARG A 60 -2.13 6.32 6.36
CA ARG A 60 -3.07 5.91 5.29
C ARG A 60 -3.12 4.39 5.17
N TYR A 61 -1.96 3.77 5.09
CA TYR A 61 -1.81 2.32 4.98
C TYR A 61 -2.33 1.59 6.23
N ALA A 62 -1.93 2.02 7.44
CA ALA A 62 -2.39 1.41 8.69
C ALA A 62 -3.93 1.51 8.83
N ARG A 63 -4.50 2.67 8.48
CA ARG A 63 -5.95 2.90 8.52
C ARG A 63 -6.70 1.97 7.58
N ILE A 64 -6.21 1.77 6.35
CA ILE A 64 -6.92 0.90 5.42
C ILE A 64 -6.86 -0.57 5.86
N LEU A 65 -5.74 -1.02 6.43
CA LEU A 65 -5.65 -2.36 7.01
C LEU A 65 -6.61 -2.57 8.19
N GLN A 66 -6.72 -1.59 9.08
CA GLN A 66 -7.67 -1.65 10.19
C GLN A 66 -9.12 -1.73 9.72
N LYS A 67 -9.45 -1.05 8.62
CA LYS A 67 -10.82 -1.02 8.08
C LYS A 67 -11.16 -2.25 7.26
N SER A 68 -10.26 -2.66 6.37
CA SER A 68 -10.55 -3.63 5.32
C SER A 68 -10.00 -5.02 5.64
N GLY A 69 -9.01 -5.13 6.53
CA GLY A 69 -8.32 -6.37 6.88
C GLY A 69 -6.94 -6.49 6.24
N PHE A 70 -6.23 -7.56 6.60
CA PHE A 70 -4.82 -7.79 6.25
C PHE A 70 -4.67 -8.53 4.93
N TYR A 71 -5.08 -7.87 3.85
CA TYR A 71 -4.94 -8.40 2.50
C TYR A 71 -3.47 -8.44 2.07
N HIS A 72 -3.17 -9.42 1.22
CA HIS A 72 -1.92 -9.42 0.49
C HIS A 72 -1.82 -8.21 -0.45
N MET A 73 -2.91 -7.91 -1.15
CA MET A 73 -2.95 -6.92 -2.21
C MET A 73 -4.15 -6.02 -2.02
N ILE A 74 -3.90 -4.72 -1.93
CA ILE A 74 -4.94 -3.74 -1.70
C ILE A 74 -5.14 -2.96 -3.00
N ASP A 75 -6.39 -2.84 -3.41
CA ASP A 75 -6.80 -2.01 -4.52
C ASP A 75 -6.55 -0.52 -4.17
N PRO A 76 -5.79 0.23 -4.98
CA PRO A 76 -5.46 1.61 -4.69
C PRO A 76 -6.61 2.61 -4.90
N ILE A 77 -7.70 2.17 -5.54
CA ILE A 77 -8.91 2.95 -5.84
C ILE A 77 -10.01 2.68 -4.80
N THR A 78 -10.14 1.44 -4.32
CA THR A 78 -11.21 1.05 -3.36
C THR A 78 -10.72 0.79 -1.94
N GLY A 79 -9.42 0.49 -1.76
CA GLY A 79 -8.85 0.11 -0.47
C GLY A 79 -9.28 -1.29 0.01
N LEU A 80 -9.93 -2.08 -0.83
CA LEU A 80 -10.33 -3.46 -0.55
C LEU A 80 -9.29 -4.43 -1.09
N GLY A 81 -9.38 -5.69 -0.66
CA GLY A 81 -8.56 -6.76 -1.24
C GLY A 81 -8.82 -6.89 -2.74
N ASN A 82 -7.77 -6.95 -3.55
CA ASN A 82 -7.90 -7.17 -4.98
C ASN A 82 -7.92 -8.68 -5.28
N ASP A 83 -9.03 -9.15 -5.85
CA ASP A 83 -9.32 -10.54 -6.21
C ASP A 83 -8.75 -10.96 -7.58
N LYS A 84 -8.47 -10.01 -8.47
CA LYS A 84 -8.02 -10.29 -9.85
C LYS A 84 -6.59 -10.82 -9.94
N ALA A 85 -5.82 -10.70 -8.86
CA ALA A 85 -4.41 -11.03 -8.88
C ALA A 85 -4.11 -12.51 -8.56
N ILE A 86 -5.10 -13.32 -8.16
CA ILE A 86 -4.94 -14.76 -7.93
C ILE A 86 -6.19 -15.49 -8.43
N GLY A 87 -6.02 -16.33 -9.45
CA GLY A 87 -7.12 -17.01 -10.14
C GLY A 87 -8.08 -17.80 -9.26
N ALA A 88 -9.28 -18.03 -9.81
CA ALA A 88 -10.41 -18.88 -9.40
C ALA A 88 -10.96 -18.81 -7.97
N ASN A 89 -10.20 -18.42 -6.93
CA ASN A 89 -10.61 -18.57 -5.53
C ASN A 89 -10.30 -17.35 -4.63
N ASN A 90 -10.81 -16.17 -4.98
CA ASN A 90 -11.17 -15.09 -4.05
C ASN A 90 -10.15 -14.75 -2.92
N VAL A 91 -9.40 -13.68 -3.15
CA VAL A 91 -8.74 -12.81 -2.14
C VAL A 91 -7.89 -13.51 -1.07
N GLN A 92 -6.57 -13.33 -1.12
CA GLN A 92 -5.69 -13.75 -0.02
C GLN A 92 -5.81 -12.84 1.21
N TYR A 93 -6.54 -13.34 2.20
CA TYR A 93 -6.50 -12.88 3.59
C TYR A 93 -5.27 -13.44 4.33
N TRP A 94 -4.90 -12.85 5.48
CA TRP A 94 -3.89 -13.34 6.43
C TRP A 94 -2.45 -13.37 5.92
N ALA A 95 -2.06 -12.34 5.17
CA ALA A 95 -0.68 -12.17 4.75
C ALA A 95 0.23 -11.79 5.95
N ALA A 96 1.11 -12.70 6.35
CA ALA A 96 2.01 -12.50 7.49
C ALA A 96 2.93 -11.27 7.33
N TRP A 97 3.40 -10.97 6.11
CA TRP A 97 4.14 -9.72 5.86
C TRP A 97 3.25 -8.48 6.04
N THR A 98 1.95 -8.57 5.78
CA THR A 98 1.05 -7.42 5.93
C THR A 98 0.93 -7.09 7.41
N ALA A 99 0.77 -8.11 8.25
CA ALA A 99 0.78 -7.97 9.69
C ALA A 99 2.14 -7.47 10.23
N GLY A 100 3.25 -8.03 9.75
CA GLY A 100 4.58 -7.60 10.15
C GLY A 100 4.86 -6.13 9.80
N VAL A 101 4.54 -5.72 8.57
CA VAL A 101 4.67 -4.32 8.14
C VAL A 101 3.76 -3.42 8.94
N PHE A 102 2.50 -3.80 9.17
CA PHE A 102 1.61 -3.02 10.02
C PHE A 102 2.21 -2.77 11.40
N THR A 103 2.72 -3.81 12.07
CA THR A 103 3.35 -3.68 13.39
C THR A 103 4.56 -2.74 13.37
N ILE A 104 5.40 -2.82 12.34
CA ILE A 104 6.54 -1.90 12.16
C ILE A 104 6.00 -0.46 12.02
N LEU A 105 5.05 -0.23 11.13
CA LEU A 105 4.57 1.12 10.84
C LEU A 105 3.75 1.73 11.99
N SER A 106 2.91 0.92 12.67
CA SER A 106 2.07 1.38 13.78
C SER A 106 2.86 1.58 15.07
N GLY A 107 3.93 0.79 15.29
CA GLY A 107 4.75 0.88 16.48
C GLY A 107 5.83 1.96 16.42
N TYR A 108 6.35 2.27 15.23
CA TYR A 108 7.50 3.18 15.08
C TYR A 108 7.18 4.53 14.42
N ILE A 109 6.10 4.65 13.64
CA ILE A 109 5.92 5.77 12.70
C ILE A 109 4.58 6.50 12.86
N CYS A 110 3.51 5.78 13.22
CA CYS A 110 2.17 6.37 13.37
C CYS A 110 2.02 7.16 14.65
#